data_AF-A0AAW4WWF1-F1
#
_entry.id   AF-A0AAW4WWF1-F1
#
_cell.length_a   1.000
_cell.length_b   1.000
_cell.length_c   1.000
_cell.angle_alpha   90.00
_cell.angle_beta   90.00
_cell.angle_gamma   90.00
#
_symmetry.space_group_name_H-M   'P 1'
#
loop_
_entity.id
_entity.type
_entity.pdbx_description
1 polymer ?
#
loop_
_entity_poly.entity_id
_entity_poly.type
_entity_poly.pdbx_seq_one_letter_code
_entity_poly.pdbx_strand_id
1 'polypeptide(L)' 'QLGLKYSKALDLKVLDQNGKAVPVWMGCYGIGVSRVLACIAETHHDEAGLAWPTVIAPAAVHVVATGKDEKAFEG' A
#
# COMPACT_ATOMS: atom_id res chain seq x y z
N GLN A 1 -18.53 4.64 4.22
CA GLN A 1 -18.87 5.98 4.76
C GLN A 1 -19.23 5.86 6.24
N LEU A 2 -18.58 6.62 7.14
CA LEU A 2 -18.82 6.54 8.59
C LEU A 2 -19.88 7.54 9.09
N GLY A 3 -20.12 8.61 8.34
CA GLY A 3 -21.12 9.63 8.67
C GLY A 3 -20.83 10.29 10.02
N LEU A 4 -21.86 10.49 10.84
CA LEU A 4 -21.74 11.15 12.14
C LEU A 4 -21.52 10.20 13.32
N LYS A 5 -21.35 8.89 13.07
CA LYS A 5 -21.35 7.85 14.13
C LYS A 5 -20.31 8.15 15.21
N TYR A 6 -19.06 8.39 14.81
CA TYR A 6 -17.95 8.59 15.74
C TYR A 6 -17.84 10.04 16.21
N SER A 7 -18.14 11.02 15.35
CA SER A 7 -18.09 12.43 15.75
C SER A 7 -19.11 12.78 16.83
N LYS A 8 -20.31 12.16 16.80
CA LYS A 8 -21.27 12.28 17.91
C LYS A 8 -20.79 11.57 19.18
N ALA A 9 -20.24 10.36 19.05
CA ALA A 9 -19.80 9.57 20.20
C ALA A 9 -18.58 10.19 20.92
N LEU A 10 -17.70 10.87 20.18
CA LEU A 10 -16.46 11.48 20.67
C LEU A 10 -16.57 13.00 20.91
N ASP A 11 -17.76 13.58 20.74
CA ASP A 11 -18.01 15.02 20.80
C ASP A 11 -17.12 15.88 19.87
N LEU A 12 -16.74 15.34 18.71
CA LEU A 12 -15.92 16.04 17.71
C LEU A 12 -16.80 16.98 16.87
N LYS A 13 -16.66 18.28 17.10
CA LYS A 13 -17.43 19.35 16.43
C LYS A 13 -16.52 20.40 15.80
N VAL A 14 -17.02 21.04 14.75
CA VAL A 14 -16.41 22.22 14.10
C VAL A 14 -17.46 23.32 13.98
N LEU A 15 -17.05 24.58 13.84
CA LEU A 15 -17.98 25.66 13.53
C LEU A 15 -18.31 25.64 12.04
N ASP A 16 -19.60 25.72 11.71
CA ASP A 16 -20.04 25.96 10.34
C ASP A 16 -19.88 27.45 9.96
N GLN A 17 -20.26 27.80 8.72
CA GLN A 17 -20.16 29.18 8.22
C GLN A 17 -20.95 30.22 9.04
N ASN A 18 -21.90 29.80 9.87
CA ASN A 18 -22.70 30.66 10.73
C ASN A 18 -22.21 30.67 12.19
N GLY A 19 -21.05 30.05 12.46
CA GLY A 19 -20.50 29.93 13.81
C GLY A 19 -21.21 28.91 14.68
N LYS A 20 -22.04 28.00 14.11
CA LYS A 20 -22.72 26.96 14.87
C LYS A 20 -21.85 25.72 14.96
N ALA A 21 -21.70 25.16 16.16
CA ALA A 21 -21.01 23.90 16.37
C ALA A 21 -21.80 22.73 15.74
N VAL A 22 -21.20 22.06 14.77
CA VAL A 22 -21.76 20.91 14.05
C VAL A 22 -20.82 19.70 14.12
N PRO A 23 -21.34 18.47 14.27
CA PRO A 23 -20.50 17.28 14.30
C PRO A 23 -19.88 17.01 12.92
N VAL A 24 -18.63 16.58 12.91
CA VAL A 24 -17.87 16.32 11.67
C VAL A 24 -18.41 15.10 10.93
N TRP A 25 -18.52 15.18 9.61
CA TRP A 25 -18.87 14.04 8.76
C TRP A 25 -17.64 13.20 8.42
N MET A 26 -17.67 11.91 8.74
CA MET A 26 -16.47 11.08 8.72
C MET A 26 -16.48 10.03 7.60
N GLY A 27 -15.30 9.80 7.03
CA GLY A 27 -14.97 8.68 6.16
C GLY A 27 -13.95 7.76 6.83
N CYS A 28 -13.83 6.53 6.33
CA CYS A 28 -12.72 5.64 6.67
C CYS A 28 -12.38 4.83 5.42
N TYR A 29 -11.09 4.67 5.18
CA TYR A 29 -10.52 4.00 4.03
C TYR A 29 -9.37 3.13 4.53
N GLY A 30 -9.37 1.85 4.18
CA GLY A 30 -8.35 0.91 4.61
C GLY A 30 -7.94 0.01 3.46
N ILE A 31 -6.63 -0.16 3.27
CA ILE A 31 -6.04 -1.10 2.32
C ILE A 31 -5.08 -1.97 3.11
N GLY A 32 -5.25 -3.30 3.03
CA GLY A 32 -4.37 -4.24 3.70
C GLY A 32 -3.07 -4.41 2.91
N VAL A 33 -2.05 -3.59 3.17
CA VAL A 33 -0.78 -3.59 2.40
C VAL A 33 -0.15 -4.98 2.32
N SER A 34 -0.02 -5.69 3.44
CA SER A 34 0.52 -7.06 3.46
C SER A 34 -0.40 -8.06 2.73
N ARG A 35 -1.71 -7.84 2.75
CA ARG A 35 -2.67 -8.66 2.00
C ARG A 35 -2.54 -8.43 0.50
N VAL A 36 -2.30 -7.19 0.07
CA VAL A 36 -2.04 -6.87 -1.34
C VAL A 36 -0.81 -7.63 -1.83
N LEU A 37 0.25 -7.74 -1.01
CA LEU A 37 1.43 -8.56 -1.34
C LEU A 37 1.08 -10.03 -1.60
N ALA A 38 0.26 -10.62 -0.73
CA ALA A 38 -0.22 -11.99 -0.92
C ALA A 38 -1.09 -12.13 -2.17
N CYS A 39 -2.00 -11.18 -2.42
CA CYS A 39 -2.80 -11.17 -3.66
C CYS A 39 -1.93 -11.07 -4.91
N ILE A 40 -0.86 -10.27 -4.89
CA ILE A 40 0.08 -10.21 -6.02
C ILE A 40 0.70 -11.58 -6.27
N ALA A 41 1.09 -12.29 -5.21
CA ALA A 41 1.62 -13.64 -5.37
C ALA A 41 0.61 -14.64 -5.94
N GLU A 42 -0.66 -14.51 -5.55
CA GLU A 42 -1.74 -15.34 -6.09
C GLU A 42 -2.06 -15.01 -7.55
N THR A 43 -2.09 -13.73 -7.93
CA THR A 43 -2.55 -13.31 -9.27
C THR A 43 -1.42 -13.14 -10.29
N HIS A 44 -0.17 -13.01 -9.85
CA HIS A 44 0.99 -12.81 -10.71
C HIS A 44 2.06 -13.87 -10.45
N HIS A 45 1.79 -15.10 -10.89
CA HIS A 45 2.74 -16.20 -10.86
C HIS A 45 2.72 -16.98 -12.17
N ASP A 46 3.82 -17.65 -12.46
CA ASP A 46 3.96 -18.62 -13.54
C ASP A 46 4.55 -19.94 -13.01
N GLU A 47 4.95 -20.84 -13.90
CA GLU A 47 5.55 -22.13 -13.52
C GLU A 47 6.89 -22.00 -12.78
N ALA A 48 7.59 -20.86 -12.93
CA ALA A 48 8.87 -20.59 -12.27
C ALA A 48 8.71 -19.85 -10.93
N GLY A 49 7.52 -19.30 -10.65
CA GLY A 49 7.17 -18.72 -9.36
C GLY A 49 6.57 -17.31 -9.49
N LEU A 50 6.92 -16.43 -8.54
CA LEU A 50 6.38 -15.07 -8.46
C LEU A 50 6.88 -14.18 -9.60
N ALA A 51 5.96 -13.64 -10.39
CA ALA A 51 6.25 -12.71 -11.49
C ALA A 51 5.85 -11.27 -11.09
N TRP A 52 6.78 -10.50 -10.53
CA TRP A 52 6.48 -9.15 -10.05
C TRP A 52 5.96 -8.21 -11.14
N PRO A 53 4.90 -7.43 -10.88
CA PRO A 53 4.57 -6.27 -11.68
C PRO A 53 5.70 -5.23 -11.59
N THR A 54 6.11 -4.65 -12.72
CA THR A 54 7.29 -3.78 -12.83
C THR A 54 7.28 -2.60 -11.84
N VAL A 55 6.11 -2.04 -11.55
CA VAL A 55 5.95 -0.84 -10.71
C VAL A 55 6.18 -1.08 -9.21
N ILE A 56 6.17 -2.34 -8.77
CA ILE A 56 6.27 -2.73 -7.35
C ILE A 56 7.29 -3.84 -7.12
N ALA A 57 8.05 -4.22 -8.15
CA ALA A 57 9.13 -5.18 -8.03
C ALA A 57 10.20 -4.64 -7.06
N PRO A 58 10.81 -5.47 -6.21
CA PRO A 58 11.86 -5.04 -5.28
C PRO A 58 13.09 -4.46 -6.00
N ALA A 59 13.37 -4.95 -7.21
CA ALA A 59 14.37 -4.43 -8.11
C ALA A 59 13.87 -4.58 -9.56
N ALA A 60 14.19 -3.62 -10.42
CA ALA A 60 13.83 -3.69 -11.83
C ALA A 60 14.65 -4.74 -12.61
N VAL A 61 15.91 -4.93 -12.21
CA VAL A 61 16.84 -5.90 -12.82
C VAL A 61 17.66 -6.54 -11.69
N HIS A 62 17.86 -7.86 -11.78
CA HIS A 62 18.76 -8.60 -10.93
C HIS A 62 19.94 -9.11 -11.78
N VAL A 63 21.11 -8.49 -11.61
CA VAL A 63 22.33 -8.89 -12.33
C VAL A 63 23.04 -9.99 -11.55
N VAL A 64 23.32 -11.11 -12.21
CA VAL A 64 24.00 -12.27 -11.61
C VAL A 64 25.27 -12.58 -12.39
N ALA A 65 26.42 -12.51 -11.72
CA ALA A 65 27.69 -12.97 -12.26
C ALA A 65 27.76 -14.51 -12.15
N THR A 66 27.75 -15.21 -13.28
CA THR A 66 27.72 -16.68 -13.33
C THR A 66 29.09 -17.31 -13.62
N GLY A 67 30.10 -16.49 -13.95
CA GLY A 67 31.46 -16.93 -14.24
C GLY A 67 32.29 -17.21 -12.97
N LYS A 68 33.35 -18.01 -13.12
CA LYS A 68 34.32 -18.28 -12.04
C LYS A 68 35.44 -17.23 -11.95
N ASP A 69 35.53 -16.34 -12.92
CA ASP A 69 36.56 -15.29 -13.00
C ASP A 69 36.15 -14.11 -12.11
N GLU A 70 37.07 -13.65 -11.26
CA GLU A 70 36.82 -12.58 -10.28
C GLU A 70 36.56 -11.23 -10.94
N LYS A 71 36.98 -11.06 -12.20
CA LYS A 71 36.72 -9.85 -13.01
C LYS A 71 35.26 -9.42 -13.07
N ALA A 72 34.32 -10.35 -12.90
CA ALA A 72 32.89 -10.04 -12.91
C ALA A 72 32.41 -9.31 -11.64
N PHE A 73 33.23 -9.27 -10.60
CA PHE A 73 32.96 -8.61 -9.32
C PHE A 73 33.86 -7.38 -9.08
N GLU A 74 34.83 -7.14 -9.97
CA GLU A 74 35.65 -5.93 -9.97
C GLU A 74 34.84 -4.80 -10.62
N GLY A 75 34.29 -3.92 -9.79
CA GLY A 75 33.58 -2.70 -10.16
C GLY A 75 34.18 -1.46 -9.51
#